data_AF-A0A8S3ZSI2-F1
#
_entry.id   AF-A0A8S3ZSI2-F1
#
_cell.length_a   1.000
_cell.length_b   1.000
_cell.length_c   1.000
_cell.angle_alpha   90.00
_cell.angle_beta   90.00
_cell.angle_gamma   90.00
#
_symmetry.space_group_name_H-M   'P 1'
#
loop_
_entity.id
_entity.type
_entity.pdbx_description
1 polymer ?
#
loop_
_entity_poly.entity_id
_entity_poly.type
_entity_poly.pdbx_seq_one_letter_code
_entity_poly.pdbx_strand_id
1 'polypeptide(L)'
;GGYVVRLFHKELEAYLVAEGLFDDAVIEDVHFRIRAIDQHRPKSLSPSTSGLIYWQVEAEHSILDGDVLRWEQQVRLRHMLTRQYLCIDSKMEVSLTPDASDPRTVFRLHSVLKERDEIQLESYARIEHVLTNCWLHAHKDEDYEKRQYHECDTERTMQGLKWDGAPLRKISASTESMYDDAYTIQMVAYADYLDFNFVAGMLPFLFNLIQDQQSDTPLTTRRTHEVITTLHEIKEFIVPGGIPDKNRQKLLRNFRVIDLLVKLLQCSLRDGDEQLHMIRIFKETYDVLHAYMLGRSRKNALYIAKYIDFFQTQFTQKGGIGLNVAQMIVELIRDKRKIVDRITQHHIEYFIQLLRSNPNYHFLDLLQVLCVCDQVAIPNNQSFIVQQWLRTYKDNIYLLDRGQNINKRPNIVYIKLSKDSGDWMALHQFVDVESDLYDPEMNQFLIHQLDLIKALCFGRNDFAIHTITREFGYITWEDAFLSVQSDFLPDSIRAKFTELIIGLFVDVGNNYSVLDNPNICFVYLLI
;
A
#
# COMPACT_ATOMS: atom_id res chain seq x y z
N GLY A 1 33.36 4.83 16.70
CA GLY A 1 33.31 4.73 15.24
C GLY A 1 32.36 3.62 14.87
N GLY A 2 31.77 3.67 13.67
CA GLY A 2 30.98 2.58 13.10
C GLY A 2 29.48 2.55 13.46
N TYR A 3 29.02 3.43 14.36
CA TYR A 3 27.60 3.52 14.71
C TYR A 3 26.78 4.20 13.61
N VAL A 4 25.53 3.75 13.48
CA VAL A 4 24.53 4.37 12.61
C VAL A 4 23.75 5.41 13.39
N VAL A 5 23.78 6.64 12.89
CA VAL A 5 23.16 7.82 13.48
C VAL A 5 22.21 8.50 12.51
N ARG A 6 21.42 9.40 13.04
CA ARG A 6 20.55 10.33 12.31
C ARG A 6 21.04 11.74 12.63
N LEU A 7 21.31 12.52 11.59
CA LEU A 7 21.72 13.91 11.72
C LEU A 7 20.46 14.78 11.68
N PHE A 8 20.06 15.32 12.83
CA PHE A 8 18.85 16.13 12.97
C PHE A 8 19.20 17.60 13.17
N HIS A 9 18.85 18.44 12.20
CA HIS A 9 19.01 19.88 12.26
C HIS A 9 17.95 20.48 13.19
N LYS A 10 18.37 21.12 14.28
CA LYS A 10 17.48 21.54 15.37
C LYS A 10 16.58 22.71 15.00
N GLU A 11 17.14 23.75 14.38
CA GLU A 11 16.38 24.94 14.01
C GLU A 11 15.34 24.68 12.91
N LEU A 12 15.73 23.97 11.84
CA LEU A 12 14.82 23.55 10.77
C LEU A 12 13.86 22.42 11.16
N GLU A 13 14.08 21.79 12.31
CA GLU A 13 13.43 20.54 12.71
C GLU A 13 13.43 19.49 11.58
N ALA A 14 14.59 19.25 10.98
CA ALA A 14 14.72 18.45 9.76
C ALA A 14 15.83 17.41 9.85
N TYR A 15 15.68 16.30 9.13
CA TYR A 15 16.73 15.29 9.02
C TYR A 15 17.54 15.46 7.73
N LEU A 16 18.86 15.24 7.80
CA LEU A 16 19.70 15.11 6.62
C LEU A 16 19.37 13.80 5.88
N VAL A 17 19.02 13.90 4.61
CA VAL A 17 18.52 12.80 3.78
C VAL A 17 19.36 12.66 2.52
N ALA A 18 19.52 11.42 2.06
CA ALA A 18 19.83 11.11 0.67
C ALA A 18 18.90 10.02 0.14
N GLU A 19 18.63 10.03 -1.18
CA GLU A 19 17.80 9.02 -1.84
C GLU A 19 18.54 8.39 -3.03
N GLY A 20 18.48 7.06 -3.14
CA GLY A 20 19.16 6.28 -4.17
C GLY A 20 19.14 4.81 -3.79
N LEU A 21 19.82 3.94 -4.55
CA LEU A 21 20.09 2.55 -4.15
C LEU A 21 21.59 2.26 -4.28
N PHE A 22 22.03 1.18 -3.65
CA PHE A 22 23.36 0.63 -3.90
C PHE A 22 23.47 0.19 -5.38
N ASP A 23 24.58 0.54 -6.04
CA ASP A 23 24.87 0.32 -7.47
C ASP A 23 23.95 1.02 -8.49
N ASP A 24 23.00 1.85 -8.04
CA ASP A 24 22.19 2.73 -8.90
C ASP A 24 22.67 4.19 -8.77
N ALA A 25 22.34 5.03 -9.75
CA ALA A 25 22.65 6.45 -9.65
C ALA A 25 21.91 7.09 -8.47
N VAL A 26 22.56 8.05 -7.80
CA VAL A 26 21.89 8.89 -6.79
C VAL A 26 20.73 9.61 -7.47
N ILE A 27 19.53 9.39 -6.95
CA ILE A 27 18.29 9.83 -7.61
C ILE A 27 18.01 11.28 -7.26
N GLU A 28 18.26 11.63 -6.00
CA GLU A 28 18.03 12.96 -5.44
C GLU A 28 19.31 13.43 -4.76
N ASP A 29 19.58 14.72 -4.84
CA ASP A 29 20.68 15.35 -4.10
C ASP A 29 20.45 15.20 -2.61
N VAL A 30 21.54 15.37 -1.84
CA VAL A 30 21.43 15.47 -0.39
C VAL A 30 20.57 16.68 -0.07
N HIS A 31 19.60 16.52 0.83
CA HIS A 31 18.68 17.58 1.21
C HIS A 31 18.16 17.37 2.63
N PHE A 32 17.47 18.36 3.17
CA PHE A 32 16.78 18.25 4.45
C PHE A 32 15.32 17.88 4.26
N ARG A 33 14.85 16.96 5.09
CA ARG A 33 13.43 16.60 5.16
C ARG A 33 12.85 17.09 6.47
N ILE A 34 11.96 18.08 6.38
CA ILE A 34 11.36 18.69 7.55
C ILE A 34 10.44 17.69 8.25
N ARG A 35 10.58 17.66 9.57
CA ARG A 35 9.73 16.89 10.47
C ARG A 35 9.56 17.66 11.78
N ALA A 36 8.78 18.72 11.69
CA ALA A 36 8.44 19.53 12.83
C ALA A 36 7.80 18.72 13.96
N ILE A 37 8.13 19.07 15.20
CA ILE A 37 7.59 18.42 16.39
C ILE A 37 6.21 19.02 16.65
N ASP A 38 5.17 18.19 16.58
CA ASP A 38 3.78 18.59 16.74
C ASP A 38 3.15 17.78 17.89
N GLN A 39 2.85 18.46 18.99
CA GLN A 39 2.25 17.85 20.18
C GLN A 39 0.88 17.22 19.92
N HIS A 40 0.14 17.71 18.91
CA HIS A 40 -1.15 17.12 18.50
C HIS A 40 -0.97 15.89 17.61
N ARG A 41 0.26 15.60 17.17
CA ARG A 41 0.61 14.42 16.37
C ARG A 41 1.65 13.58 17.12
N PRO A 42 1.24 12.62 17.96
CA PRO A 42 2.14 11.81 18.78
C PRO A 42 3.30 11.16 18.01
N LYS A 43 3.08 10.79 16.73
CA LYS A 43 4.12 10.23 15.84
C LYS A 43 5.26 11.19 15.50
N SER A 44 5.09 12.49 15.70
CA SER A 44 6.15 13.48 15.47
C SER A 44 7.09 13.62 16.68
N LEU A 45 6.64 13.17 17.86
CA LEU A 45 7.39 13.23 19.12
C LEU A 45 8.54 12.22 19.17
N SER A 46 8.43 11.12 18.41
CA SER A 46 9.47 10.10 18.33
C SER A 46 10.36 10.30 17.09
N PRO A 47 11.67 10.00 17.14
CA PRO A 47 12.57 10.04 15.99
C PRO A 47 12.10 9.20 14.80
N SER A 48 12.59 9.54 13.60
CA SER A 48 12.07 8.94 12.35
C SER A 48 12.75 7.59 12.15
N THR A 49 11.97 6.60 11.74
CA THR A 49 12.42 5.24 11.38
C THR A 49 12.74 5.13 9.88
N SER A 50 12.91 6.26 9.17
CA SER A 50 13.19 6.21 7.73
C SER A 50 14.61 5.72 7.48
N GLY A 51 14.79 4.74 6.59
CA GLY A 51 16.14 4.30 6.20
C GLY A 51 16.95 5.38 5.45
N LEU A 52 16.26 6.36 4.86
CA LEU A 52 16.85 7.48 4.10
C LEU A 52 17.64 8.49 4.95
N ILE A 53 17.57 8.40 6.28
CA ILE A 53 18.25 9.33 7.21
C ILE A 53 19.36 8.65 7.99
N TYR A 54 19.75 7.45 7.62
CA TYR A 54 20.75 6.65 8.34
C TYR A 54 22.13 6.92 7.78
N TRP A 55 22.99 7.46 8.62
CA TRP A 55 24.38 7.79 8.32
C TRP A 55 25.28 6.99 9.25
N GLN A 56 26.24 6.26 8.70
CA GLN A 56 27.29 5.61 9.47
C GLN A 56 28.44 6.59 9.64
N VAL A 57 28.86 6.81 10.89
CA VAL A 57 30.00 7.67 11.21
C VAL A 57 31.25 6.82 11.31
N GLU A 58 32.17 7.01 10.39
CA GLU A 58 33.43 6.27 10.30
C GLU A 58 34.59 7.20 10.65
N ALA A 59 35.60 6.71 11.37
CA ALA A 59 36.81 7.50 11.59
C ALA A 59 37.62 7.55 10.29
N GLU A 60 38.24 8.70 9.99
CA GLU A 60 38.98 8.89 8.74
C GLU A 60 40.15 7.91 8.60
N HIS A 61 40.87 7.69 9.70
CA HIS A 61 42.11 6.90 9.72
C HIS A 61 41.89 5.39 9.62
N SER A 62 40.69 4.90 9.95
CA SER A 62 40.34 3.48 9.88
C SER A 62 38.83 3.24 9.91
N ILE A 63 38.34 2.52 8.91
CA ILE A 63 36.95 2.02 8.84
C ILE A 63 36.72 0.86 9.83
N LEU A 64 37.81 0.22 10.28
CA LEU A 64 37.77 -0.93 11.20
C LEU A 64 37.80 -0.51 12.68
N ASP A 65 38.02 0.78 12.97
CA ASP A 65 38.08 1.27 14.34
C ASP A 65 36.69 1.58 14.90
N GLY A 66 36.32 0.81 15.92
CA GLY A 66 35.15 1.05 16.77
C GLY A 66 35.36 2.16 17.81
N ASP A 67 36.54 2.78 17.86
CA ASP A 67 36.97 3.67 18.94
C ASP A 67 36.02 4.84 19.23
N VAL A 68 36.01 5.31 20.48
CA VAL A 68 35.19 6.44 20.91
C VAL A 68 35.59 7.69 20.10
N LEU A 69 34.61 8.29 19.42
CA LEU A 69 34.84 9.48 18.60
C LEU A 69 34.98 10.71 19.52
N ARG A 70 35.97 11.54 19.23
CA ARG A 70 36.23 12.80 19.94
C ARG A 70 35.87 14.00 19.07
N TRP A 71 35.60 15.14 19.70
CA TRP A 71 35.39 16.39 18.98
C TRP A 71 36.60 16.72 18.11
N GLU A 72 36.34 17.36 16.97
CA GLU A 72 37.35 17.77 15.99
C GLU A 72 38.17 16.62 15.35
N GLN A 73 37.89 15.37 15.73
CA GLN A 73 38.41 14.20 15.03
C GLN A 73 37.87 14.17 13.61
N GLN A 74 38.74 13.80 12.66
CA GLN A 74 38.36 13.64 11.27
C GLN A 74 37.49 12.38 11.10
N VAL A 75 36.32 12.57 10.50
CA VAL A 75 35.33 11.52 10.28
C VAL A 75 34.81 11.56 8.85
N ARG A 76 34.27 10.43 8.40
CA ARG A 76 33.52 10.31 7.15
C ARG A 76 32.08 9.95 7.48
N LEU A 77 31.15 10.52 6.72
CA LEU A 77 29.71 10.29 6.88
C LEU A 77 29.22 9.45 5.69
N ARG A 78 28.97 8.17 5.94
CA ARG A 78 28.52 7.23 4.91
C ARG A 78 27.01 7.06 4.96
N HIS A 79 26.32 7.34 3.88
CA HIS A 79 24.88 7.09 3.80
C HIS A 79 24.62 5.58 3.70
N MET A 80 23.80 5.04 4.60
CA MET A 80 23.61 3.59 4.72
C MET A 80 22.93 2.96 3.51
N LEU A 81 22.02 3.68 2.84
CA LEU A 81 21.19 3.10 1.78
C LEU A 81 21.88 3.15 0.41
N THR A 82 22.58 4.24 0.08
CA THR A 82 23.38 4.35 -1.17
C THR A 82 24.79 3.80 -1.01
N ARG A 83 25.27 3.63 0.22
CA ARG A 83 26.67 3.27 0.58
C ARG A 83 27.72 4.29 0.15
N GLN A 84 27.31 5.47 -0.26
CA GLN A 84 28.16 6.57 -0.69
C GLN A 84 28.45 7.53 0.48
N TYR A 85 29.54 8.27 0.37
CA TYR A 85 30.00 9.22 1.38
C TYR A 85 29.53 10.63 1.03
N LEU A 86 29.13 11.38 2.04
CA LEU A 86 28.88 12.81 1.94
C LEU A 86 30.16 13.50 1.45
N CYS A 87 30.06 14.42 0.50
CA CYS A 87 31.17 15.27 0.11
C CYS A 87 30.72 16.68 -0.24
N ILE A 88 31.67 17.61 -0.21
CA ILE A 88 31.48 18.99 -0.68
C ILE A 88 32.43 19.23 -1.84
N ASP A 89 31.88 19.71 -2.96
CA ASP A 89 32.65 19.99 -4.15
C ASP A 89 33.31 21.39 -4.12
N SER A 90 34.02 21.75 -5.20
CA SER A 90 34.69 23.05 -5.31
C SER A 90 33.72 24.23 -5.49
N LYS A 91 32.45 23.96 -5.80
CA LYS A 91 31.39 24.97 -5.92
C LYS A 91 30.58 25.13 -4.64
N MET A 92 30.98 24.47 -3.55
CA MET A 92 30.27 24.49 -2.26
C MET A 92 28.93 23.75 -2.30
N GLU A 93 28.75 22.86 -3.27
CA GLU A 93 27.59 22.00 -3.39
C GLU A 93 27.81 20.69 -2.63
N VAL A 94 26.79 20.26 -1.89
CA VAL A 94 26.81 19.02 -1.13
C VAL A 94 26.33 17.89 -2.03
N SER A 95 27.14 16.82 -2.13
CA SER A 95 26.85 15.67 -2.97
C SER A 95 27.28 14.36 -2.31
N LEU A 96 27.17 13.25 -3.05
CA LEU A 96 27.59 11.93 -2.62
C LEU A 96 28.63 11.36 -3.59
N THR A 97 29.60 10.63 -3.07
CA THR A 97 30.59 9.88 -3.87
C THR A 97 30.77 8.45 -3.34
N PRO A 98 30.90 7.43 -4.21
CA PRO A 98 31.24 6.09 -3.78
C PRO A 98 32.70 5.94 -3.34
N ASP A 99 33.58 6.90 -3.67
CA ASP A 99 35.00 6.84 -3.36
C ASP A 99 35.27 7.19 -1.89
N ALA A 100 35.58 6.16 -1.09
CA ALA A 100 35.94 6.30 0.32
C ALA A 100 37.27 7.05 0.55
N SER A 101 38.15 7.06 -0.46
CA SER A 101 39.48 7.69 -0.36
C SER A 101 39.46 9.17 -0.74
N ASP A 102 38.34 9.67 -1.27
CA ASP A 102 38.20 11.06 -1.70
C ASP A 102 38.38 12.01 -0.50
N PRO A 103 39.36 12.92 -0.53
CA PRO A 103 39.58 13.90 0.54
C PRO A 103 38.38 14.82 0.78
N ARG A 104 37.50 14.99 -0.22
CA ARG A 104 36.27 15.81 -0.12
C ARG A 104 35.20 15.19 0.78
N THR A 105 35.40 13.97 1.28
CA THR A 105 34.45 13.29 2.17
C THR A 105 34.83 13.36 3.65
N VAL A 106 35.86 14.16 3.98
CA VAL A 106 36.38 14.28 5.35
C VAL A 106 35.77 15.49 6.05
N PHE A 107 35.20 15.27 7.24
CA PHE A 107 34.56 16.28 8.08
C PHE A 107 35.12 16.27 9.50
N ARG A 108 34.89 17.37 10.23
CA ARG A 108 35.05 17.47 11.68
C ARG A 108 33.73 17.86 12.32
N LEU A 109 33.44 17.25 13.46
CA LEU A 109 32.30 17.61 14.28
C LEU A 109 32.79 18.55 15.39
N HIS A 110 32.16 19.71 15.51
CA HIS A 110 32.49 20.74 16.49
C HIS A 110 31.37 20.88 17.51
N SER A 111 31.68 20.84 18.80
CA SER A 111 30.66 20.97 19.85
C SER A 111 30.07 22.37 19.90
N VAL A 112 28.75 22.48 19.99
CA VAL A 112 28.04 23.76 20.19
C VAL A 112 28.07 24.20 21.65
N LEU A 113 28.08 23.24 22.58
CA LEU A 113 28.10 23.48 24.02
C LEU A 113 29.44 23.02 24.62
N LYS A 114 29.79 23.48 25.83
CA LYS A 114 30.94 22.91 26.54
C LYS A 114 30.61 21.48 26.96
N GLU A 115 31.17 20.52 26.25
CA GLU A 115 31.00 19.09 26.49
C GLU A 115 32.34 18.43 26.89
N ARG A 116 32.29 17.15 27.24
CA ARG A 116 33.50 16.33 27.40
C ARG A 116 34.18 16.17 26.03
N ASP A 117 35.44 15.76 26.02
CA ASP A 117 36.21 15.53 24.78
C ASP A 117 35.58 14.47 23.87
N GLU A 118 34.92 13.47 24.47
CA GLU A 118 34.19 12.42 23.77
C GLU A 118 32.79 12.90 23.32
N ILE A 119 32.41 12.55 22.10
CA ILE A 119 31.08 12.86 21.56
C ILE A 119 30.03 11.97 22.24
N GLN A 120 29.09 12.58 22.94
CA GLN A 120 27.99 11.87 23.59
C GLN A 120 26.79 11.71 22.65
N LEU A 121 25.86 10.85 23.05
CA LEU A 121 24.60 10.70 22.32
C LEU A 121 23.76 11.95 22.52
N GLU A 122 23.08 12.39 21.46
CA GLU A 122 22.27 13.61 21.44
C GLU A 122 23.05 14.92 21.64
N SER A 123 24.39 14.87 21.57
CA SER A 123 25.24 16.07 21.54
C SER A 123 24.91 16.96 20.34
N TYR A 124 25.17 18.26 20.53
CA TYR A 124 24.95 19.29 19.51
C TYR A 124 26.27 19.59 18.79
N ALA A 125 26.27 19.37 17.49
CA ALA A 125 27.44 19.52 16.64
C ALA A 125 27.20 20.51 15.49
N ARG A 126 28.25 21.23 15.11
CA ARG A 126 28.38 21.81 13.77
C ARG A 126 29.32 20.94 12.95
N ILE A 127 29.11 20.88 11.64
CA ILE A 127 29.84 19.99 10.75
C ILE A 127 30.71 20.85 9.82
N GLU A 128 32.02 20.73 9.98
CA GLU A 128 33.03 21.41 9.15
C GLU A 128 33.60 20.44 8.12
N HIS A 129 33.72 20.85 6.87
CA HIS A 129 34.42 20.13 5.82
C HIS A 129 35.90 20.46 5.83
N VAL A 130 36.76 19.44 5.96
CA VAL A 130 38.19 19.62 6.25
C VAL A 130 38.95 20.25 5.09
N LEU A 131 38.64 19.89 3.84
CA LEU A 131 39.41 20.36 2.69
C LEU A 131 39.16 21.84 2.38
N THR A 132 37.92 22.31 2.50
CA THR A 132 37.56 23.70 2.18
C THR A 132 37.42 24.59 3.41
N ASN A 133 37.48 24.04 4.63
CA ASN A 133 37.17 24.72 5.90
C ASN A 133 35.80 25.40 5.92
N CYS A 134 34.86 24.82 5.17
CA CYS A 134 33.50 25.32 5.05
C CYS A 134 32.54 24.51 5.92
N TRP A 135 31.43 25.09 6.30
CA TRP A 135 30.46 24.55 7.24
C TRP A 135 29.22 24.08 6.51
N LEU A 136 28.68 22.93 6.92
CA LEU A 136 27.45 22.40 6.34
C LEU A 136 26.27 23.31 6.74
N HIS A 137 25.63 23.91 5.74
CA HIS A 137 24.65 24.98 5.92
C HIS A 137 23.29 24.62 5.35
N ALA A 138 22.24 24.90 6.12
CA ALA A 138 20.86 24.63 5.72
C ALA A 138 20.11 25.90 5.28
N HIS A 139 19.57 25.88 4.06
CA HIS A 139 18.82 27.03 3.53
C HIS A 139 17.39 27.05 4.08
N LYS A 140 17.10 28.00 4.96
CA LYS A 140 15.77 28.18 5.57
C LYS A 140 14.67 28.58 4.58
N ASP A 141 15.02 29.35 3.56
CA ASP A 141 14.08 29.97 2.64
C ASP A 141 14.08 29.33 1.24
N GLU A 142 14.89 28.29 1.03
CA GLU A 142 14.94 27.57 -0.25
C GLU A 142 14.40 26.15 -0.12
N ASP A 143 13.29 25.90 -0.81
CA ASP A 143 12.74 24.56 -0.93
C ASP A 143 13.59 23.69 -1.87
N TYR A 144 13.71 22.42 -1.53
CA TYR A 144 14.27 21.42 -2.42
C TYR A 144 13.16 20.75 -3.22
N GLU A 145 13.23 20.86 -4.55
CA GLU A 145 12.33 20.17 -5.46
C GLU A 145 12.97 18.86 -5.90
N LYS A 146 12.23 17.76 -5.73
CA LYS A 146 12.73 16.44 -6.14
C LYS A 146 12.82 16.33 -7.67
N ARG A 147 13.96 15.83 -8.15
CA ARG A 147 14.25 15.60 -9.57
C ARG A 147 13.21 14.71 -10.24
N GLN A 148 12.72 13.70 -9.52
CA GLN A 148 11.72 12.75 -10.02
C GLN A 148 10.36 13.38 -10.38
N TYR A 149 10.10 14.64 -9.99
CA TYR A 149 8.84 15.34 -10.28
C TYR A 149 8.98 16.43 -11.35
N HIS A 150 10.13 16.54 -12.03
CA HIS A 150 10.31 17.49 -13.14
C HIS A 150 9.74 17.02 -14.49
N GLU A 151 9.25 15.78 -14.60
CA GLU A 151 8.58 15.31 -15.82
C GLU A 151 7.16 15.88 -15.92
N CYS A 152 6.96 16.76 -16.90
CA CYS A 152 5.73 17.52 -17.11
C CYS A 152 4.58 16.63 -17.64
N ASP A 153 3.35 16.93 -17.19
CA ASP A 153 2.05 16.49 -17.75
C ASP A 153 1.41 15.16 -17.26
N THR A 154 1.86 14.59 -16.12
CA THR A 154 1.26 13.36 -15.55
C THR A 154 0.34 13.57 -14.33
N GLU A 155 0.10 14.80 -13.87
CA GLU A 155 -0.62 15.06 -12.60
C GLU A 155 -2.03 14.42 -12.53
N ARG A 156 -2.69 14.30 -13.68
CA ARG A 156 -4.03 13.71 -13.83
C ARG A 156 -4.02 12.18 -13.90
N THR A 157 -2.88 11.55 -14.21
CA THR A 157 -2.76 10.08 -14.32
C THR A 157 -2.34 9.46 -12.99
N MET A 158 -2.59 8.15 -12.82
CA MET A 158 -2.19 7.39 -11.62
C MET A 158 -0.67 7.44 -11.36
N GLN A 159 0.13 7.65 -12.41
CA GLN A 159 1.59 7.80 -12.34
C GLN A 159 2.03 9.13 -11.71
N GLY A 160 1.25 10.21 -11.87
CA GLY A 160 1.55 11.51 -11.25
C GLY A 160 1.15 11.65 -9.78
N LEU A 161 0.70 10.57 -9.12
CA LEU A 161 0.36 10.62 -7.69
C LEU A 161 1.59 10.81 -6.81
N LYS A 162 1.73 11.99 -6.23
CA LYS A 162 2.71 12.24 -5.17
C LYS A 162 2.32 11.48 -3.89
N TRP A 163 3.06 10.43 -3.55
CA TRP A 163 2.89 9.69 -2.30
C TRP A 163 3.56 10.39 -1.10
N ASP A 164 4.54 11.26 -1.37
CA ASP A 164 5.23 12.05 -0.38
C ASP A 164 4.96 13.54 -0.56
N GLY A 165 4.70 14.22 0.54
CA GLY A 165 4.42 15.66 0.59
C GLY A 165 5.07 16.31 1.80
N ALA A 166 6.18 15.73 2.28
CA ALA A 166 6.99 16.36 3.30
C ALA A 166 7.70 17.57 2.69
N PRO A 167 7.73 18.73 3.37
CA PRO A 167 8.51 19.86 2.90
C PRO A 167 9.99 19.53 3.00
N LEU A 168 10.74 19.93 1.97
CA LEU A 168 12.17 19.65 1.82
C LEU A 168 12.93 20.96 1.71
N ARG A 169 14.13 21.03 2.27
CA ARG A 169 15.01 22.22 2.21
C ARG A 169 16.34 21.89 1.56
N LYS A 170 16.91 22.85 0.86
CA LYS A 170 18.25 22.72 0.27
C LYS A 170 19.34 22.77 1.35
N ILE A 171 20.48 22.20 0.99
CA ILE A 171 21.71 22.19 1.79
C ILE A 171 22.87 22.60 0.89
N SER A 172 23.82 23.33 1.47
CA SER A 172 25.06 23.75 0.81
C SER A 172 26.20 23.82 1.83
N ALA A 173 27.35 24.33 1.41
CA ALA A 173 28.40 24.74 2.31
C ALA A 173 28.44 26.27 2.44
N SER A 174 28.71 26.77 3.66
CA SER A 174 28.98 28.17 3.96
C SER A 174 30.44 28.36 4.36
N THR A 175 31.05 29.50 4.01
CA THR A 175 32.40 29.85 4.49
C THR A 175 32.41 30.23 5.97
N GLU A 176 31.27 30.63 6.53
CA GLU A 176 31.13 31.04 7.92
C GLU A 176 30.34 30.00 8.73
N SER A 177 30.74 29.81 9.99
CA SER A 177 30.02 28.95 10.93
C SER A 177 28.76 29.68 11.41
N MET A 178 27.59 29.24 10.96
CA MET A 178 26.33 29.83 11.37
C MET A 178 25.85 29.25 12.70
N TYR A 179 25.23 30.10 13.54
CA TYR A 179 24.79 29.68 14.87
C TYR A 179 23.60 28.72 14.85
N ASP A 180 22.77 28.83 13.82
CA ASP A 180 21.53 28.07 13.63
C ASP A 180 21.74 26.71 12.95
N ASP A 181 22.91 26.44 12.37
CA ASP A 181 23.32 25.14 11.82
C ASP A 181 23.73 24.14 12.94
N ALA A 182 22.84 23.93 13.91
CA ALA A 182 23.05 23.01 15.02
C ALA A 182 22.42 21.64 14.73
N TYR A 183 23.27 20.61 14.64
CA TYR A 183 22.88 19.23 14.39
C TYR A 183 22.91 18.41 15.67
N THR A 184 21.91 17.58 15.89
CA THR A 184 21.91 16.57 16.94
C THR A 184 22.20 15.21 16.34
N ILE A 185 23.16 14.51 16.96
CA ILE A 185 23.57 13.17 16.56
C ILE A 185 22.71 12.16 17.33
N GLN A 186 21.69 11.62 16.66
CA GLN A 186 20.74 10.70 17.27
C GLN A 186 21.05 9.25 16.88
N MET A 187 21.30 8.38 17.85
CA MET A 187 21.53 6.96 17.58
C MET A 187 20.31 6.28 16.96
N VAL A 188 20.52 5.38 16.02
CA VAL A 188 19.46 4.49 15.52
C VAL A 188 19.25 3.35 16.52
N ALA A 189 17.99 3.03 16.81
CA ALA A 189 17.67 1.93 17.71
C ALA A 189 18.12 0.60 17.10
N TYR A 190 18.58 -0.34 17.93
CA TYR A 190 19.10 -1.62 17.46
C TYR A 190 18.07 -2.42 16.64
N ALA A 191 16.79 -2.39 17.04
CA ALA A 191 15.71 -3.04 16.30
C ALA A 191 15.53 -2.45 14.88
N ASP A 192 15.52 -1.11 14.74
CA ASP A 192 15.43 -0.45 13.43
C ASP A 192 16.65 -0.75 12.54
N TYR A 193 17.83 -0.90 13.15
CA TYR A 193 19.06 -1.29 12.47
C TYR A 193 19.01 -2.73 11.94
N LEU A 194 18.47 -3.67 12.74
CA LEU A 194 18.26 -5.05 12.30
C LEU A 194 17.25 -5.13 11.15
N ASP A 195 16.13 -4.43 11.26
CA ASP A 195 15.12 -4.36 10.20
C ASP A 195 15.73 -3.75 8.91
N PHE A 196 16.54 -2.69 9.03
CA PHE A 196 17.28 -2.10 7.90
C PHE A 196 18.19 -3.13 7.21
N ASN A 197 18.98 -3.86 7.98
CA ASN A 197 19.92 -4.85 7.44
C ASN A 197 19.23 -6.06 6.82
N PHE A 198 18.07 -6.48 7.37
CA PHE A 198 17.26 -7.53 6.77
C PHE A 198 16.88 -7.16 5.33
N VAL A 199 16.29 -5.96 5.13
CA VAL A 199 15.88 -5.52 3.79
C VAL A 199 17.09 -5.31 2.88
N ALA A 200 18.18 -4.73 3.40
CA ALA A 200 19.42 -4.55 2.63
C ALA A 200 20.01 -5.89 2.15
N GLY A 201 19.94 -6.94 2.97
CA GLY A 201 20.40 -8.29 2.62
C GLY A 201 19.58 -8.97 1.53
N MET A 202 18.29 -8.61 1.39
CA MET A 202 17.42 -9.16 0.34
C MET A 202 17.64 -8.53 -1.04
N LEU A 203 18.21 -7.32 -1.11
CA LEU A 203 18.35 -6.60 -2.37
C LEU A 203 19.25 -7.32 -3.39
N PRO A 204 20.48 -7.77 -3.06
CA PRO A 204 21.32 -8.48 -4.03
C PRO A 204 20.65 -9.74 -4.57
N PHE A 205 19.89 -10.45 -3.74
CA PHE A 205 19.12 -11.62 -4.17
C PHE A 205 18.08 -11.25 -5.22
N LEU A 206 17.26 -10.21 -4.99
CA LEU A 206 16.25 -9.76 -5.94
C LEU A 206 16.86 -9.24 -7.23
N PHE A 207 17.97 -8.48 -7.16
CA PHE A 207 18.68 -8.01 -8.34
C PHE A 207 19.21 -9.16 -9.19
N ASN A 208 19.90 -10.12 -8.58
CA ASN A 208 20.42 -11.29 -9.28
C ASN A 208 19.29 -12.14 -9.86
N LEU A 209 18.17 -12.29 -9.15
CA LEU A 209 17.01 -13.00 -9.66
C LEU A 209 16.46 -12.33 -10.92
N ILE A 210 16.28 -11.01 -10.91
CA ILE A 210 15.79 -10.26 -12.08
C ILE A 210 16.76 -10.38 -13.25
N GLN A 211 18.08 -10.26 -13.01
CA GLN A 211 19.09 -10.44 -14.04
C GLN A 211 19.05 -11.86 -14.63
N ASP A 212 19.04 -12.90 -13.80
CA ASP A 212 18.91 -14.30 -14.22
C ASP A 212 17.64 -14.54 -15.05
N GLN A 213 16.54 -13.84 -14.73
CA GLN A 213 15.31 -13.91 -15.51
C GLN A 213 15.40 -13.19 -16.86
N GLN A 214 16.16 -12.10 -16.94
CA GLN A 214 16.37 -11.35 -18.20
C GLN A 214 17.41 -12.03 -19.12
N SER A 215 18.33 -12.81 -18.57
CA SER A 215 19.34 -13.57 -19.32
C SER A 215 18.94 -15.01 -19.63
N ASP A 216 17.67 -15.37 -19.46
CA ASP A 216 17.12 -16.72 -19.70
C ASP A 216 17.90 -17.85 -18.99
N THR A 217 18.44 -17.57 -17.80
CA THR A 217 19.18 -18.58 -17.02
C THR A 217 18.23 -19.66 -16.53
N PRO A 218 18.53 -20.98 -16.71
CA PRO A 218 17.57 -22.04 -16.44
C PRO A 218 16.98 -22.01 -15.03
N LEU A 219 15.65 -22.08 -14.94
CA LEU A 219 14.91 -22.01 -13.69
C LEU A 219 14.58 -23.43 -13.19
N THR A 220 15.44 -23.95 -12.33
CA THR A 220 15.24 -25.28 -11.72
C THR A 220 14.23 -25.26 -10.59
N THR A 221 13.67 -26.43 -10.24
CA THR A 221 12.77 -26.57 -9.09
C THR A 221 13.43 -26.11 -7.78
N ARG A 222 14.72 -26.38 -7.59
CA ARG A 222 15.49 -25.94 -6.41
C ARG A 222 15.56 -24.41 -6.34
N ARG A 223 15.98 -23.76 -7.43
CA ARG A 223 16.04 -22.29 -7.49
C ARG A 223 14.67 -21.67 -7.26
N THR A 224 13.63 -22.26 -7.84
CA THR A 224 12.24 -21.80 -7.65
C THR A 224 11.83 -21.87 -6.17
N HIS A 225 12.17 -22.96 -5.48
CA HIS A 225 11.88 -23.10 -4.06
C HIS A 225 12.65 -22.09 -3.20
N GLU A 226 13.92 -21.84 -3.52
CA GLU A 226 14.74 -20.81 -2.86
C GLU A 226 14.11 -19.42 -3.04
N VAL A 227 13.66 -19.07 -4.26
CA VAL A 227 12.96 -17.80 -4.53
C VAL A 227 11.66 -17.67 -3.77
N ILE A 228 10.80 -18.69 -3.79
CA ILE A 228 9.53 -18.67 -3.07
C ILE A 228 9.76 -18.54 -1.57
N THR A 229 10.76 -19.23 -1.02
CA THR A 229 11.12 -19.13 0.40
C THR A 229 11.53 -17.70 0.76
N THR A 230 12.40 -17.06 -0.03
CA THR A 230 12.79 -15.67 0.19
C THR A 230 11.60 -14.71 0.10
N LEU A 231 10.69 -14.90 -0.86
CA LEU A 231 9.48 -14.08 -0.98
C LEU A 231 8.55 -14.25 0.24
N HIS A 232 8.40 -15.47 0.76
CA HIS A 232 7.68 -15.72 2.02
C HIS A 232 8.36 -15.01 3.21
N GLU A 233 9.69 -15.01 3.30
CA GLU A 233 10.40 -14.29 4.36
C GLU A 233 10.17 -12.77 4.27
N ILE A 234 10.14 -12.21 3.05
CA ILE A 234 9.77 -10.80 2.85
C ILE A 234 8.32 -10.55 3.29
N LYS A 235 7.38 -11.44 2.96
CA LYS A 235 5.98 -11.36 3.38
C LYS A 235 5.85 -11.38 4.91
N GLU A 236 6.46 -12.36 5.58
CA GLU A 236 6.45 -12.47 7.04
C GLU A 236 7.13 -11.27 7.73
N PHE A 237 8.17 -10.70 7.12
CA PHE A 237 8.78 -9.48 7.60
C PHE A 237 7.79 -8.29 7.57
N ILE A 238 6.99 -8.16 6.50
CA ILE A 238 6.00 -7.08 6.35
C ILE A 238 4.84 -7.22 7.34
N VAL A 239 4.37 -8.45 7.55
CA VAL A 239 3.20 -8.78 8.38
C VAL A 239 3.54 -9.85 9.43
N PRO A 240 4.42 -9.55 10.42
CA PRO A 240 4.82 -10.53 11.41
C PRO A 240 3.59 -11.05 12.18
N GLY A 241 3.38 -12.37 12.16
CA GLY A 241 2.19 -13.00 12.77
C GLY A 241 0.87 -12.52 12.17
N GLY A 242 0.86 -12.08 10.90
CA GLY A 242 -0.31 -11.58 10.18
C GLY A 242 -0.68 -10.13 10.48
N ILE A 243 0.10 -9.41 11.29
CA ILE A 243 -0.19 -8.01 11.67
C ILE A 243 0.70 -7.06 10.87
N PRO A 244 0.14 -6.12 10.07
CA PRO A 244 0.94 -5.21 9.25
C PRO A 244 1.82 -4.26 10.08
N ASP A 245 3.14 -4.27 9.81
CA ASP A 245 4.08 -3.33 10.41
C ASP A 245 4.36 -2.14 9.47
N LYS A 246 3.93 -0.94 9.89
CA LYS A 246 4.05 0.29 9.09
C LYS A 246 5.50 0.78 8.93
N ASN A 247 6.39 0.50 9.88
CA ASN A 247 7.79 0.88 9.80
C ASN A 247 8.52 -0.01 8.79
N ARG A 248 8.28 -1.33 8.84
CA ARG A 248 8.84 -2.28 7.89
C ARG A 248 8.33 -2.06 6.47
N GLN A 249 7.04 -1.82 6.30
CA GLN A 249 6.48 -1.41 4.99
C GLN A 249 7.15 -0.12 4.48
N LYS A 250 7.31 0.90 5.34
CA LYS A 250 8.00 2.14 4.96
C LYS A 250 9.44 1.87 4.51
N LEU A 251 10.13 0.95 5.18
CA LEU A 251 11.49 0.57 4.85
C LEU A 251 11.58 -0.10 3.46
N LEU A 252 10.67 -1.02 3.13
CA LEU A 252 10.58 -1.62 1.79
C LEU A 252 10.42 -0.57 0.69
N ARG A 253 9.63 0.48 0.96
CA ARG A 253 9.52 1.63 0.03
C ARG A 253 10.81 2.45 -0.03
N ASN A 254 11.50 2.67 1.09
CA ASN A 254 12.78 3.40 1.10
C ASN A 254 13.84 2.67 0.27
N PHE A 255 13.90 1.35 0.35
CA PHE A 255 14.77 0.50 -0.48
C PHE A 255 14.19 0.18 -1.87
N ARG A 256 13.03 0.74 -2.23
CA ARG A 256 12.35 0.51 -3.50
C ARG A 256 12.17 -0.98 -3.85
N VAL A 257 12.03 -1.84 -2.84
CA VAL A 257 11.81 -3.29 -3.00
C VAL A 257 10.58 -3.54 -3.88
N ILE A 258 9.54 -2.71 -3.70
CA ILE A 258 8.31 -2.78 -4.50
C ILE A 258 8.59 -2.56 -5.99
N ASP A 259 9.50 -1.65 -6.35
CA ASP A 259 9.87 -1.42 -7.75
C ASP A 259 10.60 -2.65 -8.32
N LEU A 260 11.45 -3.32 -7.52
CA LEU A 260 12.13 -4.55 -7.92
C LEU A 260 11.16 -5.72 -8.11
N LEU A 261 10.19 -5.88 -7.20
CA LEU A 261 9.15 -6.90 -7.34
C LEU A 261 8.29 -6.66 -8.59
N VAL A 262 7.98 -5.41 -8.92
CA VAL A 262 7.30 -5.08 -10.19
C VAL A 262 8.18 -5.38 -11.40
N LYS A 263 9.49 -5.06 -11.35
CA LYS A 263 10.43 -5.44 -12.42
C LYS A 263 10.51 -6.96 -12.61
N LEU A 264 10.45 -7.73 -11.53
CA LEU A 264 10.38 -9.20 -11.58
C LEU A 264 9.10 -9.67 -12.29
N LEU A 265 7.94 -9.06 -11.97
CA LEU A 265 6.67 -9.36 -12.63
C LEU A 265 6.62 -8.94 -14.11
N GLN A 266 7.44 -7.97 -14.52
CA GLN A 266 7.57 -7.53 -15.91
C GLN A 266 8.38 -8.51 -16.77
N CYS A 267 9.07 -9.48 -16.17
CA CYS A 267 9.71 -10.55 -16.93
C CYS A 267 8.65 -11.40 -17.67
N SER A 268 8.98 -11.87 -18.87
CA SER A 268 8.09 -12.72 -19.64
C SER A 268 7.90 -14.08 -18.96
N LEU A 269 6.71 -14.67 -19.10
CA LEU A 269 6.54 -16.09 -18.78
C LEU A 269 7.36 -16.91 -19.76
N ARG A 270 8.16 -17.84 -19.22
CA ARG A 270 8.93 -18.80 -20.02
C ARG A 270 8.02 -19.87 -20.63
N ASP A 271 8.58 -20.64 -21.54
CA ASP A 271 7.93 -21.79 -22.17
C ASP A 271 8.25 -23.10 -21.46
N GLY A 272 7.45 -24.14 -21.73
CA GLY A 272 7.67 -25.49 -21.19
C GLY A 272 7.52 -25.56 -19.66
N ASP A 273 8.30 -26.43 -19.02
CA ASP A 273 8.21 -26.70 -17.58
C ASP A 273 8.58 -25.49 -16.71
N GLU A 274 9.44 -24.59 -17.22
CA GLU A 274 9.83 -23.36 -16.52
C GLU A 274 8.68 -22.35 -16.42
N GLN A 275 7.65 -22.47 -17.27
CA GLN A 275 6.44 -21.64 -17.17
C GLN A 275 5.76 -21.82 -15.82
N LEU A 276 5.63 -23.07 -15.34
CA LEU A 276 4.98 -23.36 -14.06
C LEU A 276 5.79 -22.80 -12.89
N HIS A 277 7.11 -22.85 -12.97
CA HIS A 277 8.01 -22.25 -11.99
C HIS A 277 7.83 -20.73 -11.93
N MET A 278 7.81 -20.05 -13.08
CA MET A 278 7.56 -18.61 -13.16
C MET A 278 6.19 -18.21 -12.63
N ILE A 279 5.13 -18.95 -12.96
CA ILE A 279 3.77 -18.69 -12.44
C ILE A 279 3.77 -18.73 -10.92
N ARG A 280 4.45 -19.70 -10.29
CA ARG A 280 4.53 -19.79 -8.82
C ARG A 280 5.27 -18.59 -8.21
N ILE A 281 6.38 -18.18 -8.80
CA ILE A 281 7.13 -16.99 -8.36
C ILE A 281 6.27 -15.74 -8.48
N PHE A 282 5.52 -15.59 -9.57
CA PHE A 282 4.66 -14.41 -9.78
C PHE A 282 3.51 -14.36 -8.79
N LYS A 283 2.85 -15.48 -8.53
CA LYS A 283 1.81 -15.55 -7.48
C LYS A 283 2.36 -15.12 -6.13
N GLU A 284 3.51 -15.66 -5.72
CA GLU A 284 4.12 -15.29 -4.44
C GLU A 284 4.57 -13.82 -4.41
N THR A 285 5.02 -13.29 -5.55
CA THR A 285 5.35 -11.86 -5.67
C THR A 285 4.11 -10.97 -5.48
N TYR A 286 2.96 -11.35 -6.05
CA TYR A 286 1.70 -10.64 -5.82
C TYR A 286 1.24 -10.73 -4.36
N ASP A 287 1.45 -11.87 -3.71
CA ASP A 287 1.16 -12.05 -2.29
C ASP A 287 1.99 -11.12 -1.40
N VAL A 288 3.27 -10.93 -1.72
CA VAL A 288 4.14 -9.94 -1.05
C VAL A 288 3.63 -8.52 -1.28
N LEU A 289 3.24 -8.18 -2.51
CA LEU A 289 2.68 -6.85 -2.84
C LEU A 289 1.34 -6.60 -2.12
N HIS A 290 0.49 -7.61 -2.02
CA HIS A 290 -0.75 -7.56 -1.25
C HIS A 290 -0.45 -7.32 0.24
N ALA A 291 0.50 -8.06 0.84
CA ALA A 291 0.92 -7.86 2.23
C ALA A 291 1.46 -6.44 2.50
N TYR A 292 2.23 -5.87 1.56
CA TYR A 292 2.71 -4.48 1.63
C TYR A 292 1.57 -3.44 1.67
N MET A 293 0.42 -3.78 1.09
CA MET A 293 -0.75 -2.91 1.00
C MET A 293 -1.66 -2.94 2.23
N LEU A 294 -1.56 -3.99 3.06
CA LEU A 294 -2.36 -4.13 4.28
C LEU A 294 -2.08 -3.00 5.30
N GLY A 295 -3.06 -2.75 6.18
CA GLY A 295 -2.92 -1.76 7.28
C GLY A 295 -3.28 -0.31 6.91
N ARG A 296 -3.96 -0.12 5.78
CA ARG A 296 -4.52 1.18 5.31
C ARG A 296 -3.50 2.30 5.18
N SER A 297 -2.30 1.99 4.68
CA SER A 297 -1.27 3.02 4.44
C SER A 297 -1.52 3.75 3.11
N ARG A 298 -2.04 4.99 3.20
CA ARG A 298 -2.22 5.86 2.01
C ARG A 298 -0.91 6.04 1.23
N LYS A 299 0.24 6.17 1.91
CA LYS A 299 1.55 6.33 1.24
C LYS A 299 1.93 5.09 0.45
N ASN A 300 1.65 3.89 0.96
CA ASN A 300 1.95 2.64 0.25
C ASN A 300 1.10 2.52 -1.02
N ALA A 301 -0.19 2.83 -0.89
CA ALA A 301 -1.12 2.82 -2.00
C ALA A 301 -0.74 3.78 -3.12
N LEU A 302 -0.45 5.03 -2.78
CA LEU A 302 -0.04 6.02 -3.79
C LEU A 302 1.31 5.65 -4.43
N TYR A 303 2.22 5.02 -3.67
CA TYR A 303 3.50 4.57 -4.20
C TYR A 303 3.33 3.47 -5.25
N ILE A 304 2.45 2.49 -5.01
CA ILE A 304 2.25 1.37 -5.94
C ILE A 304 1.29 1.72 -7.09
N ALA A 305 0.41 2.72 -6.91
CA ALA A 305 -0.59 3.15 -7.89
C ALA A 305 0.00 3.54 -9.26
N LYS A 306 1.27 3.98 -9.31
CA LYS A 306 1.98 4.26 -10.57
C LYS A 306 2.08 3.04 -11.49
N TYR A 307 1.91 1.81 -10.97
CA TYR A 307 1.97 0.56 -11.73
C TYR A 307 0.59 -0.03 -12.05
N ILE A 308 -0.51 0.68 -11.78
CA ILE A 308 -1.86 0.12 -11.96
C ILE A 308 -2.13 -0.34 -13.40
N ASP A 309 -1.67 0.43 -14.39
CA ASP A 309 -1.85 0.09 -15.80
C ASP A 309 -1.13 -1.22 -16.15
N PHE A 310 0.07 -1.42 -15.60
CA PHE A 310 0.78 -2.68 -15.72
C PHE A 310 -0.02 -3.82 -15.09
N PHE A 311 -0.48 -3.68 -13.84
CA PHE A 311 -1.24 -4.75 -13.18
C PHE A 311 -2.53 -5.11 -13.92
N GLN A 312 -3.18 -4.13 -14.57
CA GLN A 312 -4.37 -4.40 -15.38
C GLN A 312 -4.06 -5.37 -16.55
N THR A 313 -2.87 -5.29 -17.16
CA THR A 313 -2.46 -6.25 -18.20
C THR A 313 -2.30 -7.69 -17.69
N GLN A 314 -2.16 -7.87 -16.37
CA GLN A 314 -1.84 -9.15 -15.74
C GLN A 314 -3.09 -9.94 -15.35
N PHE A 315 -4.28 -9.35 -15.41
CA PHE A 315 -5.56 -10.04 -15.12
C PHE A 315 -5.80 -11.26 -16.02
N THR A 316 -5.42 -11.17 -17.30
CA THR A 316 -5.63 -12.24 -18.30
C THR A 316 -4.42 -13.14 -18.46
N GLN A 317 -3.41 -13.02 -17.58
CA GLN A 317 -2.21 -13.83 -17.65
C GLN A 317 -2.50 -15.30 -17.29
N LYS A 318 -1.77 -16.23 -17.90
CA LYS A 318 -1.93 -17.68 -17.71
C LYS A 318 -1.66 -18.10 -16.25
N GLY A 319 -2.17 -19.27 -15.87
CA GLY A 319 -1.81 -19.90 -14.59
C GLY A 319 -2.59 -19.41 -13.37
N GLY A 320 -3.67 -18.64 -13.57
CA GLY A 320 -4.50 -18.12 -12.49
C GLY A 320 -3.87 -16.96 -11.71
N ILE A 321 -2.89 -16.28 -12.29
CA ILE A 321 -2.24 -15.08 -11.71
C ILE A 321 -3.26 -13.94 -11.54
N GLY A 322 -4.24 -13.85 -12.44
CA GLY A 322 -5.25 -12.80 -12.40
C GLY A 322 -6.05 -12.71 -11.09
N LEU A 323 -6.19 -13.81 -10.34
CA LEU A 323 -6.85 -13.80 -9.03
C LEU A 323 -6.00 -13.11 -7.96
N ASN A 324 -4.68 -13.36 -7.92
CA ASN A 324 -3.75 -12.66 -7.03
C ASN A 324 -3.68 -11.16 -7.38
N VAL A 325 -3.71 -10.83 -8.68
CA VAL A 325 -3.81 -9.44 -9.16
C VAL A 325 -5.09 -8.78 -8.65
N ALA A 326 -6.24 -9.46 -8.78
CA ALA A 326 -7.52 -8.95 -8.30
C ALA A 326 -7.49 -8.67 -6.79
N GLN A 327 -7.03 -9.62 -5.99
CA GLN A 327 -6.91 -9.47 -4.54
C GLN A 327 -6.02 -8.27 -4.16
N MET A 328 -4.86 -8.12 -4.81
CA MET A 328 -3.95 -6.99 -4.58
C MET A 328 -4.59 -5.65 -4.98
N ILE A 329 -5.27 -5.59 -6.13
CA ILE A 329 -5.93 -4.36 -6.61
C ILE A 329 -7.11 -3.98 -5.72
N VAL A 330 -7.88 -4.94 -5.20
CA VAL A 330 -8.94 -4.68 -4.20
C VAL A 330 -8.36 -3.91 -3.02
N GLU A 331 -7.25 -4.38 -2.45
CA GLU A 331 -6.59 -3.69 -1.34
C GLU A 331 -5.95 -2.36 -1.78
N LEU A 332 -5.51 -2.22 -3.03
CA LEU A 332 -5.05 -0.93 -3.57
C LEU A 332 -6.15 0.12 -3.66
N ILE A 333 -7.40 -0.29 -3.91
CA ILE A 333 -8.52 0.64 -4.13
C ILE A 333 -9.27 0.94 -2.83
N ARG A 334 -9.45 -0.07 -1.97
CA ARG A 334 -10.25 -0.01 -0.74
C ARG A 334 -9.94 1.23 0.09
N ASP A 335 -10.97 2.04 0.35
CA ASP A 335 -10.91 3.22 1.21
C ASP A 335 -9.83 4.25 0.78
N LYS A 336 -9.57 4.37 -0.53
CA LYS A 336 -8.58 5.30 -1.07
C LYS A 336 -9.19 6.19 -2.15
N ARG A 337 -9.95 7.20 -1.72
CA ARG A 337 -10.74 8.09 -2.59
C ARG A 337 -9.96 8.65 -3.78
N LYS A 338 -8.71 9.10 -3.58
CA LYS A 338 -7.83 9.60 -4.66
C LYS A 338 -7.57 8.60 -5.79
N ILE A 339 -7.58 7.31 -5.48
CA ILE A 339 -7.42 6.23 -6.45
C ILE A 339 -8.78 5.96 -7.11
N VAL A 340 -9.84 5.83 -6.31
CA VAL A 340 -11.19 5.57 -6.81
C VAL A 340 -11.66 6.63 -7.80
N ASP A 341 -11.42 7.91 -7.53
CA ASP A 341 -11.82 9.02 -8.42
C ASP A 341 -11.15 8.97 -9.80
N ARG A 342 -10.09 8.16 -9.98
CA ARG A 342 -9.37 8.01 -11.25
C ARG A 342 -9.76 6.74 -12.01
N ILE A 343 -10.57 5.89 -11.39
CA ILE A 343 -11.11 4.69 -12.03
C ILE A 343 -12.31 5.10 -12.89
N THR A 344 -12.08 5.11 -14.19
CA THR A 344 -13.10 5.43 -15.20
C THR A 344 -14.12 4.29 -15.37
N GLN A 345 -15.27 4.58 -15.98
CA GLN A 345 -16.27 3.57 -16.35
C GLN A 345 -15.72 2.45 -17.24
N HIS A 346 -14.74 2.76 -18.11
CA HIS A 346 -14.08 1.75 -18.95
C HIS A 346 -13.37 0.68 -18.10
N HIS A 347 -12.73 1.06 -17.00
CA HIS A 347 -12.13 0.09 -16.07
C HIS A 347 -13.20 -0.78 -15.40
N ILE A 348 -14.34 -0.18 -15.03
CA ILE A 348 -15.47 -0.91 -14.44
C ILE A 348 -16.03 -1.93 -15.44
N GLU A 349 -16.23 -1.53 -16.70
CA GLU A 349 -16.65 -2.45 -17.78
C GLU A 349 -15.66 -3.60 -17.96
N TYR A 350 -14.36 -3.31 -17.91
CA TYR A 350 -13.33 -4.33 -17.99
C TYR A 350 -13.40 -5.31 -16.81
N PHE A 351 -13.58 -4.83 -15.57
CA PHE A 351 -13.76 -5.69 -14.40
C PHE A 351 -15.02 -6.57 -14.50
N ILE A 352 -16.12 -6.04 -15.03
CA ILE A 352 -17.33 -6.82 -15.32
C ILE A 352 -17.04 -7.86 -16.40
N GLN A 353 -16.29 -7.51 -17.45
CA GLN A 353 -15.92 -8.46 -18.50
C GLN A 353 -15.04 -9.59 -17.95
N LEU A 354 -14.12 -9.31 -17.02
CA LEU A 354 -13.34 -10.34 -16.32
C LEU A 354 -14.23 -11.29 -15.52
N LEU A 355 -15.19 -10.74 -14.74
CA LEU A 355 -16.18 -11.54 -14.01
C LEU A 355 -17.01 -12.44 -14.95
N ARG A 356 -17.35 -11.95 -16.15
CA ARG A 356 -18.08 -12.72 -17.17
C ARG A 356 -17.26 -13.88 -17.71
N SER A 357 -16.01 -13.62 -18.05
CA SER A 357 -15.09 -14.62 -18.62
C SER A 357 -14.60 -15.64 -17.58
N ASN A 358 -14.51 -15.25 -16.30
CA ASN A 358 -14.05 -16.09 -15.21
C ASN A 358 -14.85 -15.78 -13.92
N PRO A 359 -15.94 -16.53 -13.65
CA PRO A 359 -16.79 -16.28 -12.47
C PRO A 359 -16.03 -16.60 -11.19
N ASN A 360 -15.48 -15.56 -10.55
CA ASN A 360 -14.76 -15.68 -9.30
C ASN A 360 -15.02 -14.47 -8.39
N TYR A 361 -15.13 -14.71 -7.09
CA TYR A 361 -15.54 -13.70 -6.11
C TYR A 361 -14.55 -12.53 -6.01
N HIS A 362 -13.27 -12.71 -6.33
CA HIS A 362 -12.29 -11.62 -6.32
C HIS A 362 -12.67 -10.49 -7.30
N PHE A 363 -13.39 -10.79 -8.39
CA PHE A 363 -13.88 -9.76 -9.30
C PHE A 363 -15.13 -9.05 -8.75
N LEU A 364 -15.94 -9.72 -7.91
CA LEU A 364 -17.02 -9.07 -7.17
C LEU A 364 -16.45 -8.08 -6.15
N ASP A 365 -15.36 -8.44 -5.47
CA ASP A 365 -14.67 -7.55 -4.53
C ASP A 365 -14.14 -6.30 -5.22
N LEU A 366 -13.60 -6.42 -6.44
CA LEU A 366 -13.17 -5.26 -7.24
C LEU A 366 -14.31 -4.30 -7.51
N LEU A 367 -15.50 -4.80 -7.83
CA LEU A 367 -16.69 -3.96 -8.03
C LEU A 367 -17.18 -3.37 -6.70
N GLN A 368 -17.09 -4.13 -5.60
CA GLN A 368 -17.57 -3.74 -4.28
C GLN A 368 -16.80 -2.52 -3.75
N VAL A 369 -15.46 -2.53 -3.82
CA VAL A 369 -14.62 -1.43 -3.33
C VAL A 369 -14.79 -0.12 -4.11
N LEU A 370 -15.46 -0.16 -5.27
CA LEU A 370 -15.79 1.02 -6.08
C LEU A 370 -17.15 1.63 -5.73
N CYS A 371 -17.97 0.91 -4.97
CA CYS A 371 -19.30 1.36 -4.58
C CYS A 371 -19.29 2.23 -3.32
N VAL A 372 -18.39 1.93 -2.37
CA VAL A 372 -18.28 2.61 -1.07
C VAL A 372 -16.82 2.86 -0.75
N CYS A 373 -16.48 4.08 -0.34
CA CYS A 373 -15.11 4.48 0.02
C CYS A 373 -15.13 5.31 1.31
N ASP A 374 -14.39 4.89 2.34
CA ASP A 374 -14.37 5.54 3.65
C ASP A 374 -15.78 5.75 4.25
N GLN A 375 -16.65 4.73 4.12
CA GLN A 375 -18.07 4.78 4.53
C GLN A 375 -18.92 5.84 3.80
N VAL A 376 -18.44 6.33 2.66
CA VAL A 376 -19.18 7.25 1.79
C VAL A 376 -19.54 6.53 0.50
N ALA A 377 -20.83 6.61 0.11
CA ALA A 377 -21.32 6.03 -1.13
C ALA A 377 -20.69 6.71 -2.37
N ILE A 378 -20.59 5.96 -3.46
CA ILE A 378 -20.19 6.46 -4.78
C ILE A 378 -21.33 6.22 -5.78
N PRO A 379 -22.38 7.06 -5.77
CA PRO A 379 -23.63 6.79 -6.50
C PRO A 379 -23.45 6.57 -8.01
N ASN A 380 -22.52 7.30 -8.63
CA ASN A 380 -22.23 7.16 -10.06
C ASN A 380 -21.69 5.76 -10.39
N ASN A 381 -20.76 5.24 -9.58
CA ASN A 381 -20.19 3.92 -9.77
C ASN A 381 -21.24 2.84 -9.48
N GLN A 382 -21.97 2.97 -8.37
CA GLN A 382 -23.05 2.04 -8.00
C GLN A 382 -24.07 1.91 -9.13
N SER A 383 -24.61 3.03 -9.63
CA SER A 383 -25.63 3.03 -10.67
C SER A 383 -25.10 2.47 -12.00
N PHE A 384 -23.84 2.75 -12.33
CA PHE A 384 -23.20 2.21 -13.52
C PHE A 384 -23.01 0.69 -13.43
N ILE A 385 -22.54 0.19 -12.27
CA ILE A 385 -22.38 -1.25 -12.03
C ILE A 385 -23.74 -1.96 -12.10
N VAL A 386 -24.81 -1.41 -11.50
CA VAL A 386 -26.16 -1.95 -11.60
C VAL A 386 -26.62 -2.00 -13.07
N GLN A 387 -26.44 -0.91 -13.82
CA GLN A 387 -26.83 -0.86 -15.23
C GLN A 387 -26.12 -1.94 -16.05
N GLN A 388 -24.81 -2.12 -15.89
CA GLN A 388 -24.04 -3.07 -16.69
C GLN A 388 -24.21 -4.52 -16.22
N TRP A 389 -24.00 -4.79 -14.93
CA TRP A 389 -23.99 -6.16 -14.41
C TRP A 389 -25.40 -6.72 -14.22
N LEU A 390 -26.29 -5.98 -13.55
CA LEU A 390 -27.64 -6.47 -13.21
C LEU A 390 -28.67 -6.26 -14.34
N ARG A 391 -28.52 -5.26 -15.21
CA ARG A 391 -29.51 -5.03 -16.30
C ARG A 391 -29.05 -5.59 -17.65
N THR A 392 -27.81 -5.33 -18.06
CA THR A 392 -27.32 -5.71 -19.40
C THR A 392 -26.87 -7.17 -19.48
N TYR A 393 -25.85 -7.56 -18.72
CA TYR A 393 -25.22 -8.87 -18.89
C TYR A 393 -25.96 -10.00 -18.17
N LYS A 394 -26.40 -9.75 -16.93
CA LYS A 394 -27.10 -10.72 -16.07
C LYS A 394 -26.35 -12.05 -15.89
N ASP A 395 -25.09 -12.14 -16.29
CA ASP A 395 -24.20 -13.31 -16.24
C ASP A 395 -23.59 -13.45 -14.86
N ASN A 396 -23.38 -14.70 -14.44
CA ASN A 396 -22.68 -15.04 -13.20
C ASN A 396 -23.29 -14.36 -11.96
N ILE A 397 -24.62 -14.50 -11.82
CA ILE A 397 -25.40 -14.04 -10.66
C ILE A 397 -26.20 -15.23 -10.14
N TYR A 398 -26.05 -15.56 -8.87
CA TYR A 398 -26.93 -16.49 -8.19
C TYR A 398 -28.31 -15.87 -7.99
N LEU A 399 -29.34 -16.59 -8.42
CA LEU A 399 -30.72 -16.22 -8.22
C LEU A 399 -31.28 -16.98 -7.02
N LEU A 400 -32.05 -16.28 -6.19
CA LEU A 400 -32.76 -16.84 -5.06
C LEU A 400 -34.25 -16.85 -5.34
N ASP A 401 -34.93 -17.92 -4.96
CA ASP A 401 -36.39 -17.97 -5.01
C ASP A 401 -36.94 -18.91 -3.95
N ARG A 402 -38.20 -18.73 -3.59
CA ARG A 402 -38.87 -19.50 -2.55
C ARG A 402 -39.40 -20.79 -3.15
N GLY A 403 -39.35 -21.87 -2.38
CA GLY A 403 -39.78 -23.18 -2.88
C GLY A 403 -41.18 -23.20 -3.47
N GLN A 404 -42.14 -22.46 -2.90
CA GLN A 404 -43.51 -22.37 -3.47
C GLN A 404 -43.57 -21.74 -4.87
N ASN A 405 -42.64 -20.86 -5.23
CA ASN A 405 -42.60 -20.21 -6.55
C ASN A 405 -42.02 -21.16 -7.62
N ILE A 406 -41.23 -22.15 -7.21
CA ILE A 406 -40.49 -23.07 -8.10
C ILE A 406 -40.92 -24.54 -7.95
N ASN A 407 -42.09 -24.80 -7.37
CA ASN A 407 -42.64 -26.15 -7.11
C ASN A 407 -41.72 -27.04 -6.25
N LYS A 408 -41.05 -26.46 -5.26
CA LYS A 408 -40.25 -27.13 -4.22
C LYS A 408 -40.90 -26.95 -2.84
N ARG A 409 -40.23 -27.43 -1.78
CA ARG A 409 -40.76 -27.37 -0.41
C ARG A 409 -41.03 -25.91 0.00
N PRO A 410 -42.26 -25.56 0.42
CA PRO A 410 -42.60 -24.19 0.78
C PRO A 410 -41.82 -23.72 2.01
N ASN A 411 -41.67 -22.40 2.14
CA ASN A 411 -40.94 -21.73 3.24
C ASN A 411 -39.45 -22.07 3.33
N ILE A 412 -38.86 -22.53 2.22
CA ILE A 412 -37.41 -22.71 2.07
C ILE A 412 -36.95 -21.85 0.90
N VAL A 413 -35.82 -21.16 1.08
CA VAL A 413 -35.16 -20.40 0.02
C VAL A 413 -34.23 -21.35 -0.74
N TYR A 414 -34.29 -21.29 -2.06
CA TYR A 414 -33.48 -22.06 -2.97
C TYR A 414 -32.56 -21.14 -3.77
N ILE A 415 -31.40 -21.66 -4.16
CA ILE A 415 -30.42 -21.02 -5.02
C ILE A 415 -30.34 -21.74 -6.36
N LYS A 416 -30.34 -20.99 -7.45
CA LYS A 416 -30.21 -21.53 -8.82
C LYS A 416 -28.73 -21.72 -9.18
N LEU A 417 -28.30 -22.95 -9.44
CA LEU A 417 -26.89 -23.29 -9.63
C LEU A 417 -26.36 -23.01 -11.05
N SER A 418 -27.20 -23.14 -12.06
CA SER A 418 -26.85 -22.85 -13.45
C SER A 418 -27.98 -22.10 -14.13
N LYS A 419 -27.64 -21.21 -15.07
CA LYS A 419 -28.65 -20.48 -15.86
C LYS A 419 -29.49 -21.40 -16.73
N ASP A 420 -28.85 -22.43 -17.29
CA ASP A 420 -29.39 -23.28 -18.34
C ASP A 420 -30.08 -24.54 -17.79
N SER A 421 -29.77 -24.96 -16.56
CA SER A 421 -30.48 -26.03 -15.89
C SER A 421 -31.56 -25.50 -14.95
N GLY A 422 -32.63 -26.28 -14.77
CA GLY A 422 -33.67 -26.03 -13.77
C GLY A 422 -33.24 -26.43 -12.35
N ASP A 423 -31.94 -26.51 -12.09
CA ASP A 423 -31.40 -27.10 -10.86
C ASP A 423 -31.36 -26.05 -9.75
N TRP A 424 -32.35 -26.17 -8.87
CA TRP A 424 -32.47 -25.42 -7.64
C TRP A 424 -32.02 -26.27 -6.45
N MET A 425 -31.08 -25.75 -5.68
CA MET A 425 -30.60 -26.36 -4.42
C MET A 425 -31.14 -25.58 -3.25
N ALA A 426 -31.51 -26.26 -2.15
CA ALA A 426 -31.95 -25.55 -0.95
C ALA A 426 -30.76 -24.77 -0.37
N LEU A 427 -30.97 -23.49 -0.05
CA LEU A 427 -29.88 -22.59 0.36
C LEU A 427 -29.14 -23.11 1.60
N HIS A 428 -29.85 -23.73 2.54
CA HIS A 428 -29.24 -24.32 3.72
C HIS A 428 -28.31 -25.49 3.40
N GLN A 429 -28.56 -26.27 2.34
CA GLN A 429 -27.65 -27.35 1.90
C GLN A 429 -26.45 -26.81 1.13
N PHE A 430 -26.63 -25.68 0.43
CA PHE A 430 -25.59 -25.02 -0.35
C PHE A 430 -24.50 -24.40 0.54
N VAL A 431 -24.89 -23.83 1.69
CA VAL A 431 -23.98 -23.16 2.62
C VAL A 431 -23.49 -24.04 3.77
N ASP A 432 -23.98 -25.28 3.85
CA ASP A 432 -23.64 -26.23 4.91
C ASP A 432 -22.29 -26.88 4.63
N VAL A 433 -21.29 -26.60 5.49
CA VAL A 433 -19.92 -27.11 5.35
C VAL A 433 -19.84 -28.63 5.55
N GLU A 434 -20.83 -29.24 6.21
CA GLU A 434 -20.90 -30.69 6.42
C GLU A 434 -21.58 -31.43 5.26
N SER A 435 -22.16 -30.71 4.30
CA SER A 435 -22.84 -31.28 3.14
C SER A 435 -21.84 -31.81 2.10
N ASP A 436 -22.11 -33.00 1.55
CA ASP A 436 -21.33 -33.55 0.41
C ASP A 436 -21.41 -32.69 -0.86
N LEU A 437 -22.40 -31.79 -0.93
CA LEU A 437 -22.62 -30.87 -2.05
C LEU A 437 -22.00 -29.49 -1.81
N TYR A 438 -21.27 -29.30 -0.70
CA TYR A 438 -20.64 -28.05 -0.35
C TYR A 438 -19.45 -27.75 -1.27
N ASP A 439 -19.48 -26.57 -1.88
CA ASP A 439 -18.35 -26.03 -2.60
C ASP A 439 -17.92 -24.69 -1.95
N PRO A 440 -16.69 -24.61 -1.41
CA PRO A 440 -16.22 -23.41 -0.74
C PRO A 440 -16.11 -22.21 -1.69
N GLU A 441 -15.75 -22.41 -2.97
CA GLU A 441 -15.62 -21.31 -3.93
C GLU A 441 -17.00 -20.77 -4.32
N MET A 442 -17.98 -21.66 -4.53
CA MET A 442 -19.37 -21.26 -4.80
C MET A 442 -19.99 -20.51 -3.61
N ASN A 443 -19.75 -20.99 -2.39
CA ASN A 443 -20.20 -20.31 -1.17
C ASN A 443 -19.55 -18.93 -1.01
N GLN A 444 -18.23 -18.82 -1.25
CA GLN A 444 -17.55 -17.51 -1.25
C GLN A 444 -18.12 -16.58 -2.31
N PHE A 445 -18.43 -17.08 -3.50
CA PHE A 445 -19.06 -16.28 -4.55
C PHE A 445 -20.43 -15.75 -4.11
N LEU A 446 -21.28 -16.58 -3.51
CA LEU A 446 -22.56 -16.14 -2.96
C LEU A 446 -22.36 -15.04 -1.90
N ILE A 447 -21.47 -15.25 -0.94
CA ILE A 447 -21.21 -14.29 0.14
C ILE A 447 -20.81 -12.92 -0.42
N HIS A 448 -19.85 -12.89 -1.34
CA HIS A 448 -19.37 -11.64 -1.94
C HIS A 448 -20.39 -11.02 -2.90
N GLN A 449 -21.26 -11.82 -3.52
CA GLN A 449 -22.40 -11.31 -4.30
C GLN A 449 -23.37 -10.53 -3.39
N LEU A 450 -23.74 -11.09 -2.24
CA LEU A 450 -24.60 -10.43 -1.26
C LEU A 450 -23.94 -9.14 -0.73
N ASP A 451 -22.63 -9.17 -0.50
CA ASP A 451 -21.87 -8.00 -0.07
C ASP A 451 -21.79 -6.89 -1.13
N LEU A 452 -21.67 -7.26 -2.41
CA LEU A 452 -21.74 -6.31 -3.52
C LEU A 452 -23.14 -5.72 -3.65
N ILE A 453 -24.21 -6.53 -3.55
CA ILE A 453 -25.60 -6.03 -3.56
C ILE A 453 -25.83 -5.00 -2.45
N LYS A 454 -25.36 -5.29 -1.23
CA LYS A 454 -25.41 -4.34 -0.12
C LYS A 454 -24.65 -3.05 -0.45
N ALA A 455 -23.44 -3.16 -1.01
CA ALA A 455 -22.62 -2.01 -1.37
C ALA A 455 -23.24 -1.14 -2.48
N LEU A 456 -23.95 -1.75 -3.43
CA LEU A 456 -24.67 -1.05 -4.50
C LEU A 456 -25.81 -0.19 -3.97
N CYS A 457 -26.47 -0.62 -2.89
CA CYS A 457 -27.59 0.10 -2.27
C CYS A 457 -27.16 1.05 -1.15
N PHE A 458 -25.91 0.98 -0.70
CA PHE A 458 -25.38 1.82 0.37
C PHE A 458 -25.56 3.32 0.06
N GLY A 459 -26.02 4.10 1.05
CA GLY A 459 -26.32 5.52 0.86
C GLY A 459 -27.59 5.80 0.06
N ARG A 460 -28.57 4.86 0.10
CA ARG A 460 -29.93 5.02 -0.48
C ARG A 460 -29.92 5.20 -2.00
N ASN A 461 -29.20 4.35 -2.70
CA ASN A 461 -29.25 4.36 -4.16
C ASN A 461 -30.59 3.80 -4.66
N ASP A 462 -31.58 4.66 -4.86
CA ASP A 462 -32.95 4.28 -5.25
C ASP A 462 -32.99 3.50 -6.56
N PHE A 463 -32.12 3.82 -7.52
CA PHE A 463 -32.03 3.08 -8.78
C PHE A 463 -31.60 1.63 -8.54
N ALA A 464 -30.53 1.43 -7.76
CA ALA A 464 -30.06 0.09 -7.41
C ALA A 464 -31.12 -0.70 -6.63
N ILE A 465 -31.72 -0.08 -5.61
CA ILE A 465 -32.75 -0.68 -4.77
C ILE A 465 -33.96 -1.10 -5.62
N HIS A 466 -34.44 -0.22 -6.50
CA HIS A 466 -35.56 -0.50 -7.39
C HIS A 466 -35.25 -1.66 -8.34
N THR A 467 -34.08 -1.65 -8.98
CA THR A 467 -33.67 -2.71 -9.91
C THR A 467 -33.55 -4.07 -9.22
N ILE A 468 -32.98 -4.10 -8.01
CA ILE A 468 -32.77 -5.33 -7.23
C ILE A 468 -34.09 -5.89 -6.69
N THR A 469 -34.93 -5.06 -6.09
CA THR A 469 -36.11 -5.53 -5.33
C THR A 469 -37.40 -5.60 -6.15
N ARG A 470 -37.53 -4.77 -7.21
CA ARG A 470 -38.78 -4.62 -7.98
C ARG A 470 -38.64 -5.02 -9.44
N GLU A 471 -37.67 -4.48 -10.15
CA GLU A 471 -37.54 -4.67 -11.61
C GLU A 471 -37.22 -6.13 -11.96
N PHE A 472 -36.21 -6.71 -11.28
CA PHE A 472 -35.79 -8.10 -11.52
C PHE A 472 -36.02 -9.03 -10.33
N GLY A 473 -36.31 -8.50 -9.14
CA GLY A 473 -36.60 -9.31 -7.97
C GLY A 473 -35.45 -10.25 -7.59
N TYR A 474 -34.19 -9.79 -7.72
CA TYR A 474 -33.01 -10.57 -7.34
C TYR A 474 -33.04 -10.97 -5.86
N ILE A 475 -33.53 -10.07 -5.00
CA ILE A 475 -33.80 -10.32 -3.58
C ILE A 475 -35.08 -9.58 -3.22
N THR A 476 -36.12 -10.32 -2.85
CA THR A 476 -37.38 -9.74 -2.32
C THR A 476 -37.37 -9.69 -0.79
N TRP A 477 -38.32 -8.93 -0.22
CA TRP A 477 -38.49 -8.86 1.23
C TRP A 477 -38.75 -10.24 1.82
N GLU A 478 -39.62 -11.02 1.16
CA GLU A 478 -39.99 -12.35 1.61
C GLU A 478 -38.81 -13.32 1.57
N ASP A 479 -37.96 -13.26 0.55
CA ASP A 479 -36.75 -14.11 0.46
C ASP A 479 -35.77 -13.81 1.60
N ALA A 480 -35.50 -12.53 1.82
CA ALA A 480 -34.56 -12.10 2.85
C ALA A 480 -35.11 -12.40 4.25
N PHE A 481 -36.41 -12.13 4.49
CA PHE A 481 -37.05 -12.38 5.77
C PHE A 481 -37.12 -13.88 6.11
N LEU A 482 -37.48 -14.74 5.15
CA LEU A 482 -37.44 -16.19 5.34
C LEU A 482 -36.02 -16.68 5.62
N SER A 483 -35.01 -16.11 4.95
CA SER A 483 -33.61 -16.46 5.20
C SER A 483 -33.16 -16.08 6.62
N VAL A 484 -33.60 -14.94 7.14
CA VAL A 484 -33.30 -14.53 8.53
C VAL A 484 -34.04 -15.38 9.56
N GLN A 485 -35.26 -15.83 9.27
CA GLN A 485 -36.06 -16.66 10.18
C GLN A 485 -35.69 -18.15 10.17
N SER A 486 -35.00 -18.63 9.14
CA SER A 486 -34.68 -20.04 8.99
C SER A 486 -33.70 -20.52 10.06
N ASP A 487 -34.13 -21.50 10.87
CA ASP A 487 -33.26 -22.19 11.84
C ASP A 487 -32.26 -23.15 11.15
N PHE A 488 -32.45 -23.42 9.86
CA PHE A 488 -31.54 -24.28 9.08
C PHE A 488 -30.33 -23.53 8.52
N LEU A 489 -30.34 -22.19 8.51
CA LEU A 489 -29.25 -21.40 7.94
C LEU A 489 -28.21 -21.02 9.02
N PRO A 490 -26.91 -21.08 8.70
CA PRO A 490 -25.87 -20.61 9.61
C PRO A 490 -26.04 -19.13 9.97
N ASP A 491 -25.67 -18.77 11.20
CA ASP A 491 -25.77 -17.40 11.71
C ASP A 491 -25.03 -16.38 10.83
N SER A 492 -23.91 -16.77 10.23
CA SER A 492 -23.14 -15.92 9.29
C SER A 492 -23.95 -15.53 8.06
N ILE A 493 -24.72 -16.45 7.49
CA ILE A 493 -25.59 -16.20 6.33
C ILE A 493 -26.81 -15.37 6.74
N ARG A 494 -27.43 -15.70 7.88
CA ARG A 494 -28.54 -14.92 8.44
C ARG A 494 -28.14 -13.47 8.70
N ALA A 495 -26.93 -13.23 9.19
CA ALA A 495 -26.37 -11.90 9.37
C ALA A 495 -26.30 -11.13 8.03
N LYS A 496 -25.82 -11.76 6.95
CA LYS A 496 -25.79 -11.13 5.61
C LYS A 496 -27.18 -10.73 5.13
N PHE A 497 -28.19 -11.60 5.27
CA PHE A 497 -29.56 -11.25 4.92
C PHE A 497 -30.15 -10.15 5.82
N THR A 498 -29.77 -10.11 7.09
CA THR A 498 -30.16 -9.02 8.00
C THR A 498 -29.59 -7.68 7.52
N GLU A 499 -28.31 -7.65 7.13
CA GLU A 499 -27.68 -6.45 6.56
C GLU A 499 -28.32 -6.01 5.25
N LEU A 500 -28.70 -6.97 4.39
CA LEU A 500 -29.44 -6.70 3.17
C LEU A 500 -30.83 -6.15 3.45
N ILE A 501 -31.53 -6.66 4.46
CA ILE A 501 -32.82 -6.11 4.89
C ILE A 501 -32.68 -4.63 5.23
N ILE A 502 -31.65 -4.28 6.00
CA ILE A 502 -31.38 -2.90 6.38
C ILE A 502 -31.17 -2.04 5.13
N GLY A 503 -30.30 -2.45 4.21
CA GLY A 503 -29.96 -1.63 3.03
C GLY A 503 -31.02 -1.60 1.92
N LEU A 504 -31.82 -2.66 1.75
CA LEU A 504 -32.77 -2.79 0.64
C LEU A 504 -34.20 -2.40 1.01
N PHE A 505 -34.57 -2.46 2.29
CA PHE A 505 -35.97 -2.29 2.71
C PHE A 505 -36.17 -1.34 3.91
N VAL A 506 -35.14 -1.10 4.73
CA VAL A 506 -35.24 -0.20 5.88
C VAL A 506 -34.68 1.18 5.56
N ASP A 507 -33.39 1.27 5.20
CA ASP A 507 -32.71 2.53 4.87
C ASP A 507 -32.96 2.93 3.42
N VAL A 508 -34.22 3.24 3.09
CA VAL A 508 -34.68 3.52 1.72
C VAL A 508 -35.55 4.77 1.65
N GLY A 509 -35.45 5.49 0.52
CA GLY A 509 -36.24 6.69 0.24
C GLY A 509 -36.28 7.69 1.41
N ASN A 510 -37.50 8.01 1.86
CA ASN A 510 -37.77 8.98 2.93
C ASN A 510 -37.76 8.38 4.35
N ASN A 511 -37.25 7.17 4.54
CA ASN A 511 -37.16 6.58 5.88
C ASN A 511 -35.94 7.15 6.64
N TYR A 512 -36.03 8.42 7.05
CA TYR A 512 -35.02 9.10 7.85
C TYR A 512 -35.33 9.02 9.34
N SER A 513 -34.28 9.09 10.16
CA SER A 513 -34.45 9.31 11.59
C SER A 513 -35.20 10.62 11.81
N VAL A 514 -36.28 10.56 12.60
CA VAL A 514 -37.04 11.76 13.00
C VAL A 514 -36.15 12.78 13.73
N LEU A 515 -35.05 12.31 14.33
CA LEU A 515 -34.08 13.14 15.05
C LEU A 515 -33.10 13.89 14.12
N ASP A 516 -32.90 13.42 12.88
CA ASP A 516 -31.97 14.04 11.94
C ASP A 516 -32.60 15.23 11.19
N ASN A 517 -33.93 15.30 11.18
CA ASN A 517 -34.72 16.42 10.63
C ASN A 517 -35.79 16.88 11.63
N PRO A 518 -35.40 17.45 12.79
CA PRO A 518 -36.38 17.92 13.75
C PRO A 518 -37.17 19.07 13.14
N ASN A 519 -38.50 18.96 13.17
CA ASN A 519 -39.38 20.00 12.66
C ASN A 519 -39.34 21.19 13.64
N ILE A 520 -38.51 22.19 13.33
CA ILE A 520 -38.29 23.38 14.17
C ILE A 520 -39.42 24.42 14.04
N CYS A 521 -40.37 24.21 13.12
CA CYS A 521 -41.52 25.06 12.91
C CYS A 521 -42.75 24.50 13.65
N PHE A 522 -43.11 25.14 14.76
CA PHE A 522 -44.37 24.86 15.45
C PHE A 522 -45.49 25.71 14.81
N VAL A 523 -46.59 25.07 14.42
CA VAL A 523 -47.79 25.77 13.95
C VAL A 523 -48.42 26.47 15.14
N TYR A 524 -48.31 27.80 15.19
CA TYR A 524 -48.99 28.60 16.20
C TYR A 524 -50.48 28.69 15.81
N LEU A 525 -51.33 27.90 16.46
CA LEU A 525 -52.77 28.09 16.38
C LEU A 525 -53.12 29.35 17.20
N LEU A 526 -53.46 30.44 16.51
CA LEU A 526 -54.12 31.59 17.13
C LEU A 526 -55.49 31.13 17.62
N ILE A 527 -55.63 30.95 18.93
CA ILE A 527 -56.90 30.71 19.62
C ILE A 527 -57.65 32.03 19.75
#